data_AF-A0A7S1TC62-F1
#
_entry.id   AF-A0A7S1TC62-F1
#
_cell.length_a   1.000
_cell.length_b   1.000
_cell.length_c   1.000
_cell.angle_alpha   90.00
_cell.angle_beta   90.00
_cell.angle_gamma   90.00
#
_symmetry.space_group_name_H-M   'P 1'
#
loop_
_entity.id
_entity.type
_entity.pdbx_description
1 polymer ?
#
loop_
_entity_poly.entity_id
_entity_poly.type
_entity_poly.pdbx_seq_one_letter_code
_entity_poly.pdbx_strand_id
1 'polypeptide(L)'
;MVQAVVRHGVARSCRVRWHQHRWLVHFEDRTTLSSYRRLASFRKERRNLTSRVPRSNWAHLLERETGTNSLVDAIEKLSVDSAEGIRYYPLYHDDDVPAKDDAMPGVFPYKRGVHASMYTGRPWTMRQYGGFGSAESTNELFHEALRGGARGLSVAFDLPTHRGFDSDNERCKGDVGMAGVAVDTVNDMASMFRGIDLGSVSVSMTMNGAVVPVLAFFVVAADEMGIASHQLTGTLQNDILKEFLVRNTFIYPPRPSLRITGDIIRYCTSAMPRFNPISVSGYHMQEAGADAATE
;
A
#
# COMPACT_ATOMS: atom_id res chain seq x y z
N MET A 1 8.20 -12.70 -18.00
CA MET A 1 6.99 -12.19 -18.69
C MET A 1 7.16 -10.72 -19.07
N VAL A 2 7.37 -9.79 -18.12
CA VAL A 2 7.61 -8.36 -18.41
C VAL A 2 8.74 -8.16 -19.45
N GLN A 3 9.92 -8.77 -19.24
CA GLN A 3 11.01 -8.72 -20.23
C GLN A 3 10.65 -9.28 -21.61
N ALA A 4 9.75 -10.26 -21.69
CA ALA A 4 9.32 -10.80 -22.98
C ALA A 4 8.39 -9.80 -23.69
N VAL A 5 7.49 -9.15 -22.95
CA VAL A 5 6.65 -8.06 -23.50
C VAL A 5 7.50 -6.89 -23.97
N VAL A 6 8.53 -6.51 -23.19
CA VAL A 6 9.45 -5.42 -23.54
C VAL A 6 10.34 -5.78 -24.75
N ARG A 7 10.97 -6.96 -24.75
CA ARG A 7 11.89 -7.39 -25.83
C ARG A 7 11.23 -7.61 -27.18
N HIS A 8 9.92 -7.92 -27.20
CA HIS A 8 9.18 -8.12 -28.43
C HIS A 8 8.57 -6.85 -29.01
N GLY A 9 8.98 -5.65 -28.51
CA GLY A 9 8.74 -4.34 -29.12
C GLY A 9 7.41 -4.28 -29.85
N VAL A 10 6.32 -4.06 -29.09
CA VAL A 10 4.91 -4.14 -29.49
C VAL A 10 4.74 -3.82 -30.98
N ALA A 11 4.77 -4.86 -31.81
CA ALA A 11 4.17 -4.79 -33.12
C ALA A 11 2.72 -4.35 -32.87
N ARG A 12 2.36 -3.17 -33.38
CA ARG A 12 1.04 -2.54 -33.26
C ARG A 12 -0.03 -3.63 -33.22
N SER A 13 -0.77 -3.73 -32.11
CA SER A 13 -1.71 -4.80 -31.73
C SER A 13 -1.11 -6.09 -31.10
N CYS A 14 -0.54 -5.97 -29.90
CA CYS A 14 -0.34 -7.15 -29.05
C CYS A 14 -1.51 -7.29 -28.06
N ARG A 15 -2.41 -8.25 -28.30
CA ARG A 15 -3.41 -8.69 -27.31
C ARG A 15 -2.84 -9.87 -26.53
N VAL A 16 -2.75 -9.75 -25.21
CA VAL A 16 -2.37 -10.87 -24.34
C VAL A 16 -3.62 -11.69 -24.04
N ARG A 17 -3.81 -12.84 -24.72
CA ARG A 17 -4.94 -13.75 -24.45
C ARG A 17 -4.49 -15.00 -23.71
N TRP A 18 -5.16 -15.28 -22.59
CA TRP A 18 -5.15 -16.57 -21.92
C TRP A 18 -6.11 -17.51 -22.64
N HIS A 19 -5.60 -18.62 -23.20
CA HIS A 19 -6.43 -19.65 -23.84
C HIS A 19 -6.20 -21.00 -23.15
N GLN A 20 -7.29 -21.66 -22.72
CA GLN A 20 -7.31 -23.05 -22.27
C GLN A 20 -6.28 -23.46 -21.19
N HIS A 21 -6.07 -22.59 -20.20
CA HIS A 21 -5.50 -22.97 -18.90
C HIS A 21 -4.05 -23.49 -18.90
N ARG A 22 -3.21 -23.18 -19.90
CA ARG A 22 -1.79 -23.57 -19.89
C ARG A 22 -0.86 -22.53 -20.52
N TRP A 23 0.23 -22.22 -19.82
CA TRP A 23 1.59 -22.15 -20.42
C TRP A 23 2.38 -23.30 -19.81
N LEU A 24 2.92 -24.21 -20.64
CA LEU A 24 3.58 -25.43 -20.18
C LEU A 24 4.98 -25.14 -19.63
N VAL A 25 5.18 -25.31 -18.31
CA VAL A 25 6.42 -25.77 -17.67
C VAL A 25 6.04 -26.50 -16.35
N HIS A 26 6.44 -27.76 -16.20
CA HIS A 26 6.22 -28.60 -15.02
C HIS A 26 7.25 -28.34 -13.91
N PHE A 27 6.87 -28.51 -12.63
CA PHE A 27 7.53 -29.37 -11.62
C PHE A 27 6.65 -29.50 -10.35
N GLU A 28 6.60 -30.73 -9.83
CA GLU A 28 5.97 -31.18 -8.58
C GLU A 28 6.86 -30.86 -7.37
N ASP A 29 6.28 -30.50 -6.22
CA ASP A 29 6.33 -31.29 -4.97
C ASP A 29 5.56 -30.56 -3.84
N ARG A 30 5.04 -31.36 -2.90
CA ARG A 30 4.32 -30.99 -1.67
C ARG A 30 5.28 -31.08 -0.48
N THR A 31 5.28 -30.09 0.42
CA THR A 31 5.42 -30.34 1.87
C THR A 31 4.90 -29.16 2.71
N THR A 32 3.91 -29.48 3.54
CA THR A 32 3.64 -29.01 4.92
C THR A 32 4.05 -27.60 5.38
N LEU A 33 3.05 -26.83 5.81
CA LEU A 33 3.16 -25.91 6.95
C LEU A 33 2.06 -26.23 7.95
N SER A 34 2.43 -26.94 9.01
CA SER A 34 1.67 -26.99 10.27
C SER A 34 2.34 -26.05 11.28
N SER A 35 1.52 -25.57 12.21
CA SER A 35 1.86 -24.81 13.43
C SER A 35 2.12 -23.30 13.32
N TYR A 36 1.04 -22.52 13.37
CA TYR A 36 1.03 -21.25 14.12
C TYR A 36 0.15 -21.44 15.37
N ARG A 37 0.80 -21.67 16.52
CA ARG A 37 0.20 -21.55 17.86
C ARG A 37 1.24 -20.97 18.81
N ARG A 38 1.20 -19.66 18.97
CA ARG A 38 1.34 -18.94 20.24
C ARG A 38 1.10 -17.45 19.97
N LEU A 39 -0.17 -17.03 19.95
CA LEU A 39 -0.46 -15.68 20.41
C LEU A 39 -0.13 -15.70 21.91
N ALA A 40 0.77 -14.80 22.30
CA ALA A 40 1.10 -14.58 23.69
C ALA A 40 -0.21 -14.36 24.45
N SER A 41 -0.45 -15.18 25.47
CA SER A 41 -1.47 -14.87 26.46
C SER A 41 -1.10 -13.51 27.05
N PHE A 42 -1.91 -12.48 26.78
CA PHE A 42 -1.84 -11.23 27.51
C PHE A 42 -2.15 -11.54 28.97
N ARG A 43 -1.09 -11.69 29.76
CA ARG A 43 -1.19 -11.80 31.20
C ARG A 43 -1.62 -10.42 31.67
N LYS A 44 -2.82 -10.33 32.27
CA LYS A 44 -3.29 -9.14 33.01
C LYS A 44 -2.33 -8.90 34.19
N GLU A 45 -1.21 -8.26 33.93
CA GLU A 45 -0.40 -7.65 34.99
C GLU A 45 -1.11 -6.34 35.39
N ARG A 46 -1.90 -6.40 36.46
CA ARG A 46 -2.26 -5.21 37.23
C ARG A 46 -0.96 -4.65 37.82
N ARG A 47 -0.26 -3.80 37.08
CA ARG A 47 0.87 -3.04 37.63
C ARG A 47 0.33 -1.91 38.50
N ASN A 48 1.04 -1.69 39.61
CA ASN A 48 0.69 -0.79 40.68
C ASN A 48 0.50 0.65 40.17
N LEU A 49 -0.76 1.04 40.07
CA LEU A 49 -1.23 2.42 39.89
C LEU A 49 -0.93 3.28 41.13
N THR A 50 0.32 3.36 41.63
CA THR A 50 0.57 4.13 42.87
C THR A 50 1.78 5.08 42.97
N SER A 51 2.73 5.20 42.03
CA SER A 51 3.90 6.09 42.29
C SER A 51 3.86 7.47 41.61
N ARG A 52 4.03 8.50 42.46
CA ARG A 52 4.77 9.77 42.25
C ARG A 52 4.09 11.03 41.67
N VAL A 53 2.80 11.19 41.99
CA VAL A 53 2.16 12.46 42.44
C VAL A 53 1.43 12.08 43.74
N PRO A 54 1.09 12.97 44.71
CA PRO A 54 0.16 12.58 45.77
C PRO A 54 -1.20 12.26 45.13
N ARG A 55 -1.37 10.99 44.70
CA ARG A 55 -2.62 10.48 44.12
C ARG A 55 -3.78 10.75 45.06
N SER A 56 -3.54 10.95 46.36
CA SER A 56 -4.54 11.35 47.35
C SER A 56 -5.37 12.57 46.95
N ASN A 57 -4.76 13.63 46.39
CA ASN A 57 -5.53 14.83 46.01
C ASN A 57 -6.30 14.61 44.70
N TRP A 58 -5.65 14.03 43.68
CA TRP A 58 -6.32 13.77 42.40
C TRP A 58 -7.39 12.68 42.51
N ALA A 59 -7.11 11.59 43.21
CA ALA A 59 -8.06 10.50 43.45
C ALA A 59 -9.31 11.01 44.17
N HIS A 60 -9.13 11.80 45.23
CA HIS A 60 -10.25 12.39 45.96
C HIS A 60 -11.07 13.35 45.07
N LEU A 61 -10.42 14.15 44.23
CA LEU A 61 -11.11 15.00 43.26
C LEU A 61 -11.91 14.17 42.24
N LEU A 62 -11.29 13.12 41.69
CA LEU A 62 -11.89 12.23 40.71
C LEU A 62 -13.09 11.47 41.29
N GLU A 63 -12.95 10.92 42.49
CA GLU A 63 -14.02 10.26 43.24
C GLU A 63 -15.21 11.20 43.44
N ARG A 64 -14.95 12.45 43.85
CA ARG A 64 -15.98 13.48 44.05
C ARG A 64 -16.68 13.86 42.75
N GLU A 65 -15.96 14.06 41.66
CA GLU A 65 -16.51 14.45 40.35
C GLU A 65 -17.30 13.31 39.68
N THR A 66 -16.86 12.08 39.88
CA THR A 66 -17.55 10.89 39.34
C THR A 66 -18.67 10.37 40.24
N GLY A 67 -18.75 10.85 41.49
CA GLY A 67 -19.71 10.41 42.50
C GLY A 67 -19.45 8.99 43.02
N THR A 68 -18.21 8.51 42.94
CA THR A 68 -17.82 7.16 43.38
C THR A 68 -17.08 7.23 44.72
N ASN A 69 -17.15 6.16 45.53
CA ASN A 69 -16.45 6.07 46.82
C ASN A 69 -15.11 5.30 46.73
N SER A 70 -14.62 5.06 45.50
CA SER A 70 -13.43 4.25 45.23
C SER A 70 -12.75 4.75 43.97
N LEU A 71 -11.46 5.06 44.07
CA LEU A 71 -10.62 5.44 42.94
C LEU A 71 -10.66 4.40 41.81
N VAL A 72 -10.75 3.11 42.16
CA VAL A 72 -10.84 2.05 41.15
C VAL A 72 -12.14 2.19 40.38
N ASP A 73 -13.27 2.42 41.06
CA ASP A 73 -14.57 2.57 40.39
C ASP A 73 -14.62 3.86 39.57
N ALA A 74 -14.00 4.94 40.06
CA ALA A 74 -13.84 6.20 39.33
C ALA A 74 -13.06 6.00 38.02
N ILE A 75 -11.93 5.29 38.09
CA ILE A 75 -11.09 4.97 36.92
C ILE A 75 -11.85 4.06 35.97
N GLU A 76 -12.48 2.99 36.45
CA GLU A 76 -13.21 2.04 35.61
C GLU A 76 -14.40 2.71 34.89
N LYS A 77 -15.09 3.63 35.57
CA LYS A 77 -16.20 4.42 35.00
C LYS A 77 -15.74 5.36 33.87
N LEU A 78 -14.52 5.89 33.94
CA LEU A 78 -13.98 6.83 32.95
C LEU A 78 -13.08 6.17 31.90
N SER A 79 -12.67 4.92 32.12
CA SER A 79 -11.83 4.20 31.18
C SER A 79 -12.65 3.79 29.96
N VAL A 80 -12.03 3.90 28.79
CA VAL A 80 -12.66 3.60 27.49
C VAL A 80 -11.89 2.47 26.84
N ASP A 81 -12.59 1.44 26.38
CA ASP A 81 -11.97 0.40 25.56
C ASP A 81 -11.97 0.86 24.10
N SER A 82 -10.81 0.79 23.45
CA SER A 82 -10.66 1.05 22.02
C SER A 82 -11.37 -0.03 21.19
N ALA A 83 -11.52 0.20 19.88
CA ALA A 83 -12.06 -0.81 18.96
C ALA A 83 -11.21 -2.10 18.96
N GLU A 84 -9.91 -1.97 19.17
CA GLU A 84 -8.92 -3.06 19.28
C GLU A 84 -8.97 -3.79 20.64
N GLY A 85 -9.86 -3.38 21.55
CA GLY A 85 -9.95 -3.93 22.91
C GLY A 85 -8.82 -3.46 23.84
N ILE A 86 -8.15 -2.35 23.52
CA ILE A 86 -7.13 -1.74 24.38
C ILE A 86 -7.82 -0.79 25.36
N ARG A 87 -7.68 -1.04 26.65
CA ARG A 87 -8.25 -0.19 27.69
C ARG A 87 -7.42 1.08 27.88
N TYR A 88 -8.04 2.23 27.62
CA TYR A 88 -7.48 3.54 27.90
C TYR A 88 -7.90 4.02 29.29
N TYR A 89 -6.90 4.32 30.12
CA TYR A 89 -7.12 4.91 31.44
C TYR A 89 -7.22 6.43 31.33
N PRO A 90 -7.98 7.10 32.22
CA PRO A 90 -8.17 8.55 32.18
C PRO A 90 -6.90 9.37 32.47
N LEU A 91 -5.85 8.73 32.98
CA LEU A 91 -4.55 9.34 33.27
C LEU A 91 -3.44 8.30 33.15
N TYR A 92 -2.33 8.68 32.50
CA TYR A 92 -1.08 7.92 32.45
C TYR A 92 0.03 8.77 33.08
N HIS A 93 0.96 8.13 33.78
CA HIS A 93 2.11 8.75 34.45
C HIS A 93 3.42 8.03 34.08
N ASP A 94 4.55 8.55 34.58
CA ASP A 94 5.89 7.98 34.37
C ASP A 94 5.99 6.48 34.67
N ASP A 95 5.20 5.96 35.62
CA ASP A 95 5.16 4.53 35.97
C ASP A 95 4.50 3.65 34.88
N ASP A 96 3.63 4.25 34.07
CA ASP A 96 2.91 3.57 32.99
C ASP A 96 3.75 3.52 31.70
N VAL A 97 4.83 4.33 31.64
CA VAL A 97 5.78 4.30 30.53
C VAL A 97 6.65 3.05 30.68
N PRO A 98 6.79 2.21 29.62
CA PRO A 98 7.74 1.11 29.62
C PRO A 98 9.16 1.60 29.97
N ALA A 99 10.02 0.71 30.46
CA ALA A 99 11.41 1.05 30.79
C ALA A 99 12.09 1.85 29.67
N LYS A 100 13.02 2.73 30.05
CA LYS A 100 13.71 3.72 29.20
C LYS A 100 13.86 3.25 27.75
N ASP A 101 13.15 3.93 26.85
CA ASP A 101 13.24 3.74 25.40
C ASP A 101 14.41 4.56 24.85
N ASP A 102 15.46 3.87 24.41
CA ASP A 102 16.67 4.46 23.83
C ASP A 102 16.66 4.45 22.30
N ALA A 103 15.52 4.13 21.67
CA ALA A 103 15.40 4.11 20.22
C ALA A 103 15.73 5.48 19.60
N MET A 104 16.54 5.46 18.53
CA MET A 104 16.91 6.63 17.75
C MET A 104 16.31 6.55 16.34
N PRO A 105 15.90 7.68 15.74
CA PRO A 105 15.45 7.68 14.35
C PRO A 105 16.58 7.21 13.43
N GLY A 106 16.25 6.43 12.40
CA GLY A 106 17.23 5.86 11.47
C GLY A 106 18.02 4.65 12.00
N VAL A 107 17.74 4.18 13.23
CA VAL A 107 18.36 3.00 13.81
C VAL A 107 17.30 1.94 14.08
N PHE A 108 17.56 0.69 13.69
CA PHE A 108 16.69 -0.44 14.01
C PHE A 108 16.40 -0.50 15.53
N PRO A 109 15.14 -0.66 15.98
CA PRO A 109 13.97 -1.14 15.24
C PRO A 109 13.13 -0.04 14.57
N TYR A 110 13.68 1.15 14.35
CA TYR A 110 13.04 2.27 13.65
C TYR A 110 11.77 2.81 14.31
N LYS A 111 11.59 2.57 15.62
CA LYS A 111 10.43 3.02 16.41
C LYS A 111 10.18 4.53 16.30
N ARG A 112 11.24 5.33 16.11
CA ARG A 112 11.17 6.80 15.96
C ARG A 112 11.30 7.29 14.52
N GLY A 113 11.24 6.39 13.54
CA GLY A 113 11.34 6.68 12.10
C GLY A 113 12.52 6.00 11.41
N VAL A 114 12.39 5.79 10.10
CA VAL A 114 13.36 5.04 9.26
C VAL A 114 14.58 5.86 8.81
N HIS A 115 14.57 7.18 9.00
CA HIS A 115 15.67 8.08 8.63
C HIS A 115 16.12 8.90 9.83
N ALA A 116 17.43 9.12 9.98
CA ALA A 116 17.97 9.86 11.14
C ALA A 116 17.47 11.31 11.22
N SER A 117 17.34 11.99 10.08
CA SER A 117 16.87 13.38 10.02
C SER A 117 15.35 13.52 9.90
N MET A 118 14.63 12.45 9.54
CA MET A 118 13.20 12.50 9.19
C MET A 118 12.85 13.77 8.39
N TYR A 119 11.82 14.50 8.84
CA TYR A 119 11.26 15.66 8.15
C TYR A 119 12.04 16.96 8.37
N THR A 120 13.03 17.00 9.26
CA THR A 120 13.92 18.16 9.38
C THR A 120 14.95 18.20 8.24
N GLY A 121 15.29 17.04 7.67
CA GLY A 121 16.10 16.94 6.45
C GLY A 121 15.29 17.05 5.17
N ARG A 122 14.24 16.22 5.03
CA ARG A 122 13.35 16.24 3.86
C ARG A 122 11.91 15.94 4.28
N PRO A 123 10.93 16.79 3.94
CA PRO A 123 9.53 16.51 4.23
C PRO A 123 9.07 15.26 3.47
N TRP A 124 7.95 14.66 3.90
CA TRP A 124 7.33 13.56 3.17
C TRP A 124 6.96 13.99 1.74
N THR A 125 6.87 13.01 0.84
CA THR A 125 6.46 13.28 -0.53
C THR A 125 4.95 13.51 -0.56
N MET A 126 4.52 14.72 -0.88
CA MET A 126 3.13 14.98 -1.24
C MET A 126 2.85 14.34 -2.60
N ARG A 127 2.00 13.31 -2.60
CA ARG A 127 1.67 12.52 -3.78
C ARG A 127 0.15 12.33 -3.85
N GLN A 128 -0.50 13.14 -4.69
CA GLN A 128 -1.93 13.03 -4.89
C GLN A 128 -2.24 11.82 -5.77
N TYR A 129 -3.23 11.05 -5.33
CA TYR A 129 -3.82 9.95 -6.09
C TYR A 129 -4.82 10.53 -7.08
N GLY A 130 -4.58 10.33 -8.37
CA GLY A 130 -5.36 10.96 -9.42
C GLY A 130 -5.32 10.16 -10.72
N GLY A 131 -6.30 10.45 -11.57
CA GLY A 131 -6.58 9.74 -12.81
C GLY A 131 -8.08 9.47 -12.88
N PHE A 132 -8.72 9.94 -13.93
CA PHE A 132 -10.13 9.69 -14.23
C PHE A 132 -10.35 9.88 -15.74
N GLY A 133 -11.33 9.18 -16.30
CA GLY A 133 -11.66 9.29 -17.71
C GLY A 133 -10.54 8.79 -18.62
N SER A 134 -10.14 9.62 -19.60
CA SER A 134 -9.14 9.25 -20.61
C SER A 134 -7.71 9.51 -20.17
N ALA A 135 -6.77 8.92 -20.91
CA ALA A 135 -5.34 9.17 -20.77
C ALA A 135 -5.00 10.66 -20.94
N GLU A 136 -5.64 11.36 -21.87
CA GLU A 136 -5.45 12.79 -22.11
C GLU A 136 -5.92 13.65 -20.94
N SER A 137 -7.12 13.41 -20.40
CA SER A 137 -7.61 14.13 -19.22
C SER A 137 -6.72 13.89 -18.00
N THR A 138 -6.22 12.67 -17.84
CA THR A 138 -5.27 12.34 -16.77
C THR A 138 -3.90 13.01 -16.98
N ASN A 139 -3.44 13.15 -18.23
CA ASN A 139 -2.22 13.89 -18.55
C ASN A 139 -2.34 15.37 -18.16
N GLU A 140 -3.46 16.03 -18.50
CA GLU A 140 -3.73 17.42 -18.13
C GLU A 140 -3.68 17.61 -16.60
N LEU A 141 -4.33 16.70 -15.86
CA LEU A 141 -4.29 16.66 -14.39
C LEU A 141 -2.87 16.52 -13.85
N PHE A 142 -2.04 15.65 -14.45
CA PHE A 142 -0.65 15.48 -14.02
C PHE A 142 0.21 16.72 -14.27
N HIS A 143 0.04 17.39 -15.41
CA HIS A 143 0.71 18.67 -15.67
C HIS A 143 0.29 19.76 -14.70
N GLU A 144 -0.99 19.82 -14.33
CA GLU A 144 -1.48 20.74 -13.30
C GLU A 144 -0.87 20.42 -11.93
N ALA A 145 -0.87 19.15 -11.52
CA ALA A 145 -0.28 18.73 -10.25
C ALA A 145 1.22 19.08 -10.17
N LEU A 146 1.99 18.83 -11.24
CA LEU A 146 3.42 19.18 -11.30
C LEU A 146 3.64 20.69 -11.24
N ARG A 147 2.84 21.50 -11.96
CA ARG A 147 2.87 22.97 -11.85
C ARG A 147 2.50 23.45 -10.45
N GLY A 148 1.60 22.74 -9.77
CA GLY A 148 1.22 22.98 -8.37
C GLY A 148 2.25 22.52 -7.34
N GLY A 149 3.42 22.01 -7.76
CA GLY A 149 4.53 21.63 -6.87
C GLY A 149 4.48 20.19 -6.39
N ALA A 150 3.64 19.32 -6.96
CA ALA A 150 3.70 17.89 -6.70
C ALA A 150 5.09 17.33 -7.05
N ARG A 151 5.65 16.50 -6.17
CA ARG A 151 6.99 15.90 -6.33
C ARG A 151 6.94 14.45 -6.81
N GLY A 152 5.75 13.96 -7.12
CA GLY A 152 5.49 12.63 -7.65
C GLY A 152 4.02 12.47 -8.02
N LEU A 153 3.75 11.55 -8.95
CA LEU A 153 2.41 11.28 -9.49
C LEU A 153 1.90 9.94 -9.00
N SER A 154 0.61 9.80 -8.69
CA SER A 154 0.03 8.49 -8.37
C SER A 154 -1.16 8.22 -9.27
N VAL A 155 -1.10 7.13 -10.02
CA VAL A 155 -2.06 6.76 -11.06
C VAL A 155 -3.16 5.89 -10.47
N ALA A 156 -4.39 6.34 -10.60
CA ALA A 156 -5.60 5.55 -10.41
C ALA A 156 -6.05 4.94 -11.74
N PHE A 157 -6.31 3.62 -11.77
CA PHE A 157 -6.80 2.93 -12.95
C PHE A 157 -8.29 2.59 -12.79
N ASP A 158 -9.01 2.49 -13.90
CA ASP A 158 -10.39 2.05 -13.88
C ASP A 158 -10.52 0.54 -13.56
N LEU A 159 -11.74 0.11 -13.25
CA LEU A 159 -12.00 -1.29 -12.88
C LEU A 159 -11.72 -2.30 -14.02
N PRO A 160 -12.06 -2.01 -15.31
CA PRO A 160 -11.65 -2.83 -16.45
C PRO A 160 -10.13 -3.08 -16.47
N THR A 161 -9.33 -2.02 -16.41
CA THR A 161 -7.87 -2.09 -16.42
C THR A 161 -7.38 -2.91 -15.24
N HIS A 162 -7.89 -2.66 -14.03
CA HIS A 162 -7.55 -3.42 -12.83
C HIS A 162 -7.71 -4.94 -13.01
N ARG A 163 -8.78 -5.35 -13.70
CA ARG A 163 -9.17 -6.75 -13.91
C ARG A 163 -8.70 -7.32 -15.24
N GLY A 164 -7.92 -6.58 -16.01
CA GLY A 164 -7.31 -7.04 -17.26
C GLY A 164 -8.31 -7.21 -18.41
N PHE A 165 -9.32 -6.34 -18.46
CA PHE A 165 -10.24 -6.24 -19.58
C PHE A 165 -9.92 -5.01 -20.43
N ASP A 166 -10.02 -5.18 -21.75
CA ASP A 166 -10.05 -4.07 -22.71
C ASP A 166 -11.38 -3.29 -22.55
N SER A 167 -11.39 -1.99 -22.83
CA SER A 167 -12.59 -1.13 -22.76
C SER A 167 -13.75 -1.58 -23.66
N ASP A 168 -13.48 -2.36 -24.71
CA ASP A 168 -14.51 -2.91 -25.61
C ASP A 168 -15.22 -4.16 -25.04
N ASN A 169 -14.81 -4.63 -23.85
CA ASN A 169 -15.39 -5.82 -23.24
C ASN A 169 -16.82 -5.55 -22.72
N GLU A 170 -17.78 -6.32 -23.24
CA GLU A 170 -19.20 -6.23 -22.87
C GLU A 170 -19.47 -6.28 -21.36
N ARG A 171 -18.61 -6.94 -20.58
CA ARG A 171 -18.82 -7.12 -19.13
C ARG A 171 -18.56 -5.87 -18.30
N CYS A 172 -17.84 -4.87 -18.84
CA CYS A 172 -17.35 -3.74 -18.06
C CYS A 172 -17.52 -2.40 -18.77
N LYS A 173 -18.37 -2.32 -19.80
CA LYS A 173 -18.68 -1.07 -20.52
C LYS A 173 -19.09 0.08 -19.61
N GLY A 174 -19.80 -0.21 -18.52
CA GLY A 174 -20.24 0.81 -17.55
C GLY A 174 -19.15 1.30 -16.60
N ASP A 175 -18.00 0.63 -16.55
CA ASP A 175 -16.92 0.91 -15.60
C ASP A 175 -15.73 1.63 -16.24
N VAL A 176 -15.71 1.75 -17.58
CA VAL A 176 -14.62 2.36 -18.35
C VAL A 176 -14.43 3.81 -17.96
N GLY A 177 -13.24 4.17 -17.50
CA GLY A 177 -12.87 5.54 -17.11
C GLY A 177 -13.57 6.08 -15.85
N MET A 178 -14.35 5.27 -15.14
CA MET A 178 -15.19 5.72 -14.02
C MET A 178 -14.42 5.84 -12.70
N ALA A 179 -13.67 4.81 -12.33
CA ALA A 179 -12.92 4.75 -11.07
C ALA A 179 -11.48 5.27 -11.19
N GLY A 180 -11.02 5.51 -12.42
CA GLY A 180 -9.65 5.85 -12.74
C GLY A 180 -9.48 6.04 -14.25
N VAL A 181 -8.23 6.16 -14.71
CA VAL A 181 -7.92 6.19 -16.14
C VAL A 181 -8.11 4.82 -16.79
N ALA A 182 -8.68 4.79 -17.99
CA ALA A 182 -8.73 3.59 -18.83
C ALA A 182 -7.39 3.39 -19.57
N VAL A 183 -6.80 2.18 -19.48
CA VAL A 183 -5.53 1.85 -20.14
C VAL A 183 -5.63 0.47 -20.79
N ASP A 184 -5.84 0.45 -22.10
CA ASP A 184 -5.94 -0.78 -22.88
C ASP A 184 -4.60 -1.18 -23.54
N THR A 185 -3.80 -0.16 -23.87
CA THR A 185 -2.59 -0.32 -24.67
C THR A 185 -1.43 0.55 -24.17
N VAL A 186 -0.25 0.31 -24.73
CA VAL A 186 0.92 1.18 -24.51
C VAL A 186 0.68 2.61 -24.99
N ASN A 187 -0.17 2.82 -26.00
CA ASN A 187 -0.47 4.17 -26.50
C ASN A 187 -1.20 5.01 -25.45
N ASP A 188 -2.09 4.39 -24.66
CA ASP A 188 -2.80 5.08 -23.59
C ASP A 188 -1.82 5.50 -22.48
N MET A 189 -0.90 4.60 -22.13
CA MET A 189 0.18 4.90 -21.18
C MET A 189 1.10 6.03 -21.68
N ALA A 190 1.46 6.00 -22.97
CA ALA A 190 2.28 7.04 -23.60
C ALA A 190 1.53 8.38 -23.66
N SER A 191 0.24 8.38 -24.01
CA SER A 191 -0.64 9.56 -23.97
C SER A 191 -0.70 10.16 -22.56
N MET A 192 -0.88 9.31 -21.53
CA MET A 192 -0.99 9.73 -20.14
C MET A 192 0.27 10.44 -19.63
N PHE A 193 1.45 10.02 -20.09
CA PHE A 193 2.74 10.61 -19.67
C PHE A 193 3.38 11.53 -20.71
N ARG A 194 2.67 11.89 -21.78
CA ARG A 194 3.19 12.77 -22.83
C ARG A 194 3.68 14.10 -22.23
N GLY A 195 4.92 14.44 -22.53
CA GLY A 195 5.57 15.67 -22.04
C GLY A 195 5.99 15.66 -20.58
N ILE A 196 5.95 14.51 -19.90
CA ILE A 196 6.41 14.35 -18.51
C ILE A 196 7.72 13.55 -18.52
N ASP A 197 8.78 14.12 -17.94
CA ASP A 197 10.08 13.43 -17.80
C ASP A 197 10.02 12.37 -16.68
N LEU A 198 9.76 11.12 -17.07
CA LEU A 198 9.72 9.96 -16.18
C LEU A 198 11.07 9.61 -15.53
N GLY A 199 12.19 10.17 -16.03
CA GLY A 199 13.52 10.00 -15.45
C GLY A 199 13.73 10.83 -14.17
N SER A 200 12.96 11.92 -14.02
CA SER A 200 13.01 12.82 -12.87
C SER A 200 11.76 12.79 -11.98
N VAL A 201 10.60 12.43 -12.54
CA VAL A 201 9.33 12.33 -11.79
C VAL A 201 9.13 10.91 -11.27
N SER A 202 8.92 10.78 -9.95
CA SER A 202 8.57 9.48 -9.39
C SER A 202 7.09 9.16 -9.64
N VAL A 203 6.79 7.97 -10.16
CA VAL A 203 5.41 7.53 -10.48
C VAL A 203 5.00 6.33 -9.61
N SER A 204 3.86 6.45 -8.93
CA SER A 204 3.23 5.36 -8.19
C SER A 204 2.06 4.83 -9.00
N MET A 205 1.93 3.51 -9.13
CA MET A 205 0.85 2.86 -9.86
C MET A 205 0.10 1.93 -8.92
N THR A 206 -1.16 2.25 -8.64
CA THR A 206 -2.04 1.44 -7.78
C THR A 206 -2.64 0.30 -8.60
N MET A 207 -1.82 -0.68 -8.97
CA MET A 207 -2.22 -1.82 -9.80
C MET A 207 -1.79 -3.16 -9.17
N ASN A 208 -2.67 -4.17 -9.25
CA ASN A 208 -2.47 -5.49 -8.65
C ASN A 208 -2.87 -6.64 -9.59
N GLY A 209 -4.13 -6.69 -10.05
CA GLY A 209 -4.63 -7.77 -10.91
C GLY A 209 -3.90 -7.84 -12.26
N ALA A 210 -4.05 -6.78 -13.07
CA ALA A 210 -3.38 -6.63 -14.37
C ALA A 210 -1.97 -6.03 -14.26
N VAL A 211 -1.25 -6.35 -13.18
CA VAL A 211 0.04 -5.73 -12.87
C VAL A 211 1.11 -5.94 -13.95
N VAL A 212 1.08 -7.06 -14.67
CA VAL A 212 2.07 -7.33 -15.72
C VAL A 212 1.93 -6.43 -16.95
N PRO A 213 0.76 -6.38 -17.64
CA PRO A 213 0.62 -5.50 -18.79
C PRO A 213 0.82 -4.02 -18.41
N VAL A 214 0.30 -3.57 -17.27
CA VAL A 214 0.47 -2.17 -16.82
C VAL A 214 1.93 -1.81 -16.60
N LEU A 215 2.71 -2.64 -15.89
CA LEU A 215 4.14 -2.38 -15.71
C LEU A 215 4.90 -2.42 -17.04
N ALA A 216 4.53 -3.34 -17.95
CA ALA A 216 5.16 -3.43 -19.25
C ALA A 216 4.87 -2.19 -20.11
N PHE A 217 3.63 -1.71 -20.13
CA PHE A 217 3.26 -0.48 -20.83
C PHE A 217 4.02 0.73 -20.27
N PHE A 218 4.15 0.83 -18.94
CA PHE A 218 4.91 1.91 -18.32
C PHE A 218 6.39 1.91 -18.75
N VAL A 219 7.03 0.74 -18.76
CA VAL A 219 8.42 0.59 -19.17
C VAL A 219 8.60 0.91 -20.66
N VAL A 220 7.71 0.41 -21.53
CA VAL A 220 7.81 0.67 -22.97
C VAL A 220 7.54 2.13 -23.30
N ALA A 221 6.54 2.75 -22.66
CA ALA A 221 6.28 4.18 -22.84
C ALA A 221 7.47 5.05 -22.44
N ALA A 222 8.19 4.68 -21.37
CA ALA A 222 9.43 5.37 -20.99
C ALA A 222 10.56 5.15 -21.99
N ASP A 223 10.74 3.93 -22.49
CA ASP A 223 11.75 3.59 -23.50
C ASP A 223 11.53 4.37 -24.81
N GLU A 224 10.27 4.49 -25.25
CA GLU A 224 9.88 5.31 -26.42
C GLU A 224 10.16 6.81 -26.21
N MET A 225 10.21 7.27 -24.95
CA MET A 225 10.64 8.63 -24.57
C MET A 225 12.16 8.76 -24.38
N GLY A 226 12.93 7.70 -24.63
CA GLY A 226 14.39 7.67 -24.45
C GLY A 226 14.85 7.55 -23.00
N ILE A 227 13.97 7.13 -22.09
CA ILE A 227 14.26 6.98 -20.65
C ILE A 227 14.46 5.50 -20.35
N ALA A 228 15.68 5.13 -19.97
CA ALA A 228 16.00 3.74 -19.69
C ALA A 228 15.37 3.26 -18.38
N SER A 229 15.00 1.97 -18.30
CA SER A 229 14.36 1.35 -17.13
C SER A 229 15.06 1.62 -15.79
N HIS A 230 16.39 1.69 -15.78
CA HIS A 230 17.16 1.93 -14.55
C HIS A 230 17.03 3.38 -14.03
N GLN A 231 16.54 4.29 -14.86
CA GLN A 231 16.22 5.68 -14.50
C GLN A 231 14.80 5.82 -13.96
N LEU A 232 13.94 4.81 -14.06
CA LEU A 232 12.57 4.93 -13.55
C LEU A 232 12.55 4.87 -12.03
N THR A 233 11.93 5.87 -11.40
CA THR A 233 11.71 5.92 -9.96
C THR A 233 10.22 5.83 -9.70
N GLY A 234 9.79 5.04 -8.73
CA GLY A 234 8.36 4.82 -8.56
C GLY A 234 8.01 3.68 -7.63
N THR A 235 6.73 3.36 -7.61
CA THR A 235 6.19 2.27 -6.81
C THR A 235 5.07 1.58 -7.58
N LEU A 236 5.04 0.25 -7.53
CA LEU A 236 3.88 -0.53 -7.93
C LEU A 236 3.24 -1.13 -6.69
N GLN A 237 1.92 -1.14 -6.60
CA GLN A 237 1.27 -1.72 -5.43
C GLN A 237 1.53 -3.23 -5.34
N ASN A 238 1.21 -4.00 -6.39
CA ASN A 238 1.61 -5.41 -6.56
C ASN A 238 1.38 -6.31 -5.32
N ASP A 239 0.40 -5.97 -4.50
CA ASP A 239 0.06 -6.71 -3.29
C ASP A 239 -1.23 -7.49 -3.56
N ILE A 240 -1.07 -8.73 -4.02
CA ILE A 240 -2.17 -9.56 -4.47
C ILE A 240 -2.88 -10.28 -3.31
N LEU A 241 -2.27 -10.35 -2.11
CA LEU A 241 -2.88 -11.02 -0.96
C LEU A 241 -4.08 -10.23 -0.45
N LYS A 242 -3.92 -8.92 -0.24
CA LYS A 242 -5.04 -8.05 0.14
C LYS A 242 -6.16 -7.97 -0.90
N GLU A 243 -5.88 -8.27 -2.17
CA GLU A 243 -6.93 -8.36 -3.20
C GLU A 243 -7.90 -9.49 -2.91
N PHE A 244 -7.42 -10.64 -2.44
CA PHE A 244 -8.28 -11.76 -2.06
C PHE A 244 -9.03 -11.52 -0.74
N LEU A 245 -8.47 -10.69 0.15
CA LEU A 245 -9.08 -10.42 1.45
C LEU A 245 -10.19 -9.38 1.36
N VAL A 246 -9.93 -8.26 0.69
CA VAL A 246 -10.78 -7.06 0.82
C VAL A 246 -10.97 -6.26 -0.47
N ARG A 247 -10.02 -6.24 -1.40
CA ARG A 247 -10.03 -5.29 -2.54
C ARG A 247 -10.62 -5.85 -3.85
N ASN A 248 -10.71 -7.17 -3.99
CA ASN A 248 -11.47 -7.88 -5.03
C ASN A 248 -11.13 -7.59 -6.51
N THR A 249 -9.92 -7.10 -6.82
CA THR A 249 -9.47 -6.90 -8.22
C THR A 249 -8.50 -7.98 -8.72
N PHE A 250 -8.46 -9.14 -8.07
CA PHE A 250 -7.65 -10.28 -8.54
C PHE A 250 -8.17 -10.85 -9.88
N ILE A 251 -7.26 -11.42 -10.67
CA ILE A 251 -7.57 -12.07 -11.95
C ILE A 251 -7.38 -13.59 -11.84
N TYR A 252 -6.25 -14.02 -11.29
CA TYR A 252 -5.85 -15.43 -11.22
C TYR A 252 -6.01 -15.98 -9.80
N PRO A 253 -6.05 -17.33 -9.63
CA PRO A 253 -6.01 -17.95 -8.30
C PRO A 253 -4.76 -17.56 -7.50
N PRO A 254 -4.73 -17.74 -6.16
CA PRO A 254 -3.66 -17.24 -5.31
C PRO A 254 -2.23 -17.68 -5.69
N ARG A 255 -2.03 -18.96 -6.04
CA ARG A 255 -0.69 -19.49 -6.36
C ARG A 255 -0.05 -18.85 -7.61
N PRO A 256 -0.70 -18.82 -8.80
CA PRO A 256 -0.13 -18.12 -9.95
C PRO A 256 -0.01 -16.61 -9.73
N SER A 257 -0.94 -16.01 -8.99
CA SER A 257 -0.88 -14.60 -8.59
C SER A 257 0.39 -14.27 -7.78
N LEU A 258 0.71 -15.06 -6.75
CA LEU A 258 1.94 -14.88 -5.97
C LEU A 258 3.22 -15.11 -6.79
N ARG A 259 3.19 -16.04 -7.74
CA ARG A 259 4.30 -16.23 -8.69
C ARG A 259 4.53 -14.96 -9.52
N ILE A 260 3.47 -14.33 -10.03
CA ILE A 260 3.55 -13.08 -10.79
C ILE A 260 4.18 -11.97 -9.93
N THR A 261 3.72 -11.80 -8.69
CA THR A 261 4.30 -10.83 -7.75
C THR A 261 5.81 -11.06 -7.57
N GLY A 262 6.24 -12.31 -7.33
CA GLY A 262 7.66 -12.66 -7.20
C GLY A 262 8.49 -12.42 -8.47
N ASP A 263 7.93 -12.70 -9.64
CA ASP A 263 8.58 -12.45 -10.93
C ASP A 263 8.75 -10.94 -11.20
N ILE A 264 7.79 -10.11 -10.81
CA ILE A 264 7.90 -8.64 -10.88
C ILE A 264 8.99 -8.12 -9.94
N ILE A 265 9.01 -8.60 -8.69
CA ILE A 265 10.06 -8.22 -7.73
C ILE A 265 11.45 -8.54 -8.32
N ARG A 266 11.64 -9.73 -8.89
CA ARG A 266 12.89 -10.13 -9.55
C ARG A 266 13.24 -9.23 -10.75
N TYR A 267 12.25 -8.85 -11.55
CA TYR A 267 12.48 -7.96 -12.70
C TYR A 267 12.92 -6.57 -12.26
N CYS A 268 12.19 -5.95 -11.33
CA CYS A 268 12.51 -4.60 -10.88
C CYS A 268 13.86 -4.54 -10.15
N THR A 269 14.19 -5.53 -9.29
CA THR A 269 15.48 -5.53 -8.59
C THR A 269 16.68 -5.65 -9.54
N SER A 270 16.51 -6.23 -10.73
CA SER A 270 17.58 -6.36 -11.73
C SER A 270 17.61 -5.22 -12.75
N ALA A 271 16.45 -4.76 -13.23
CA ALA A 271 16.36 -3.81 -14.35
C ALA A 271 15.92 -2.39 -13.95
N MET A 272 15.31 -2.22 -12.77
CA MET A 272 14.73 -0.95 -12.29
C MET A 272 15.13 -0.70 -10.82
N PRO A 273 16.42 -0.57 -10.49
CA PRO A 273 16.90 -0.53 -9.11
C PRO A 273 16.37 0.63 -8.26
N ARG A 274 15.82 1.70 -8.88
CA ARG A 274 15.20 2.84 -8.19
C ARG A 274 13.68 2.70 -8.01
N PHE A 275 13.10 1.60 -8.45
CA PHE A 275 11.66 1.36 -8.49
C PHE A 275 11.26 0.36 -7.40
N ASN A 276 10.29 0.74 -6.57
CA ASN A 276 9.76 -0.10 -5.50
C ASN A 276 8.77 -1.12 -6.10
N PRO A 277 9.08 -2.44 -6.08
CA PRO A 277 8.30 -3.43 -6.81
C PRO A 277 6.99 -3.84 -6.14
N ILE A 278 6.80 -3.44 -4.89
CA ILE A 278 5.64 -3.79 -4.07
C ILE A 278 5.41 -2.71 -3.01
N SER A 279 4.15 -2.48 -2.68
CA SER A 279 3.70 -1.72 -1.52
C SER A 279 2.76 -2.61 -0.71
N VAL A 280 3.29 -3.25 0.34
CA VAL A 280 2.48 -4.07 1.26
C VAL A 280 1.47 -3.16 1.96
N SER A 281 0.18 -3.47 1.84
CA SER A 281 -0.89 -2.48 2.04
C SER A 281 -1.92 -2.89 3.11
N GLY A 282 -1.85 -2.27 4.28
CA GLY A 282 -2.88 -2.33 5.33
C GLY A 282 -4.12 -1.48 5.06
N TYR A 283 -3.95 -0.30 4.43
CA TYR A 283 -5.03 0.68 4.16
C TYR A 283 -6.37 0.07 3.70
N HIS A 284 -6.35 -0.85 2.73
CA HIS A 284 -7.58 -1.46 2.21
C HIS A 284 -8.29 -2.37 3.21
N MET A 285 -7.53 -2.97 4.13
CA MET A 285 -8.09 -3.79 5.21
C MET A 285 -8.81 -2.89 6.20
N GLN A 286 -8.21 -1.77 6.58
CA GLN A 286 -8.84 -0.77 7.43
C GLN A 286 -10.12 -0.20 6.80
N GLU A 287 -10.07 0.19 5.51
CA GLU A 287 -11.26 0.68 4.79
C GLU A 287 -12.36 -0.38 4.66
N ALA A 288 -12.01 -1.67 4.71
CA ALA A 288 -12.96 -2.78 4.74
C ALA A 288 -13.47 -3.11 6.16
N GLY A 289 -13.02 -2.39 7.19
CA GLY A 289 -13.47 -2.49 8.57
C GLY A 289 -12.50 -3.17 9.53
N ALA A 290 -11.24 -3.41 9.15
CA ALA A 290 -10.23 -3.88 10.10
C ALA A 290 -9.86 -2.78 11.12
N ASP A 291 -9.70 -3.16 12.38
CA ASP A 291 -9.14 -2.29 13.42
C ASP A 291 -7.62 -2.14 13.26
N ALA A 292 -6.98 -1.25 14.02
CA ALA A 292 -5.55 -0.97 13.88
C ALA A 292 -4.64 -2.15 14.28
N ALA A 293 -5.15 -3.14 15.01
CA ALA A 293 -4.40 -4.34 15.37
C ALA A 293 -4.48 -5.43 14.27
N THR A 294 -5.55 -5.41 13.48
CA THR A 294 -5.80 -6.34 12.37
C THR A 294 -5.20 -5.84 11.06
N GLU A 295 -5.15 -4.53 10.84
CA GLU A 295 -4.44 -3.87 9.73
C GLU A 295 -2.94 -4.24 9.69
#